data_AF-A0A2E2B5E1-F1
#
_entry.id   AF-A0A2E2B5E1-F1
#
_cell.length_a   1.000
_cell.length_b   1.000
_cell.length_c   1.000
_cell.angle_alpha   90.00
_cell.angle_beta   90.00
_cell.angle_gamma   90.00
#
_symmetry.space_group_name_H-M   'P 1'
#
loop_
_entity.id
_entity.type
_entity.pdbx_description
1 polymer ?
#
loop_
_entity_poly.entity_id
_entity_poly.type
_entity_poly.pdbx_seq_one_letter_code
_entity_poly.pdbx_strand_id
1 'polypeptide(L)'
;MKEQHEEQWKEIAEFSNYEISNRGRIRSKTRKVWHKGSQVHMKLRGQLMRQRWNKICKCYFLDLMDDDKRRRTVYPHRETAKAFVKNPDPKVRTRIIHLDNNPRNNQPDNLKWVTPSEHMKWQFEVGNKDNFKVWKTRKKRYKNGFKPGTVLPGRPKKIKTES
;
A
#
# COMPACT_ATOMS: atom_id res chain seq x y z
N MET A 1 -27.63 -15.10 5.81
CA MET A 1 -27.57 -13.72 6.36
C MET A 1 -26.09 -13.41 6.56
N LYS A 2 -25.53 -12.38 5.91
CA LYS A 2 -24.12 -12.01 6.16
C LYS A 2 -24.09 -11.27 7.50
N GLU A 3 -23.46 -11.86 8.51
CA GLU A 3 -23.11 -11.15 9.74
C GLU A 3 -22.35 -9.88 9.34
N GLN A 4 -22.98 -8.72 9.56
CA GLN A 4 -22.33 -7.44 9.33
C GLN A 4 -21.38 -7.22 10.51
N HIS A 5 -20.15 -7.68 10.39
CA HIS A 5 -19.11 -7.28 11.33
C HIS A 5 -19.04 -5.75 11.38
N GLU A 6 -19.05 -5.22 12.61
CA GLU A 6 -18.95 -3.79 12.88
C GLU A 6 -17.67 -3.21 12.29
N GLU A 7 -17.75 -1.95 11.85
CA GLU A 7 -16.60 -1.25 11.28
C GLU A 7 -15.63 -0.86 12.41
N GLN A 8 -14.52 -1.59 12.51
CA GLN A 8 -13.48 -1.34 13.50
C GLN A 8 -12.50 -0.28 13.00
N TRP A 9 -12.11 0.65 13.88
CA TRP A 9 -11.18 1.74 13.58
C TRP A 9 -9.90 1.59 14.41
N LYS A 10 -8.75 1.79 13.78
CA LYS A 10 -7.43 1.75 14.42
C LYS A 10 -6.61 2.97 14.02
N GLU A 11 -5.71 3.39 14.90
CA GLU A 11 -4.80 4.50 14.60
C GLU A 11 -3.80 4.13 13.51
N ILE A 12 -3.41 5.12 12.71
CA ILE A 12 -2.39 4.95 11.67
C ILE A 12 -1.03 5.35 12.25
N ALA A 13 -0.06 4.43 12.28
CA ALA A 13 1.29 4.70 12.74
C ALA A 13 1.93 5.86 11.96
N GLU A 14 2.62 6.78 12.66
CA GLU A 14 3.19 8.04 12.14
C GLU A 14 2.14 9.13 11.78
N PHE A 15 0.85 8.83 11.96
CA PHE A 15 -0.27 9.72 11.63
C PHE A 15 -1.30 9.70 12.78
N SER A 16 -0.86 10.04 13.99
CA SER A 16 -1.62 9.92 15.24
C SER A 16 -2.97 10.67 15.23
N ASN A 17 -3.13 11.64 14.34
CA ASN A 17 -4.36 12.41 14.13
C ASN A 17 -5.43 11.69 13.27
N TYR A 18 -5.14 10.48 12.77
CA TYR A 18 -5.98 9.77 11.81
C TYR A 18 -6.18 8.31 12.20
N GLU A 19 -7.29 7.75 11.72
CA GLU A 19 -7.67 6.35 11.93
C GLU A 19 -8.06 5.70 10.61
N ILE A 20 -7.75 4.41 10.47
CA ILE A 20 -8.10 3.54 9.35
C ILE A 20 -9.14 2.51 9.82
N SER A 21 -10.17 2.28 9.00
CA SER A 21 -11.15 1.25 9.26
C SER A 21 -10.78 -0.09 8.63
N ASN A 22 -11.35 -1.19 9.15
CA ASN A 22 -11.30 -2.50 8.51
C ASN A 22 -12.00 -2.54 7.13
N ARG A 23 -12.65 -1.46 6.68
CA ARG A 23 -13.19 -1.32 5.31
C ARG A 23 -12.29 -0.48 4.39
N GLY A 24 -11.11 -0.08 4.87
CA GLY A 24 -10.18 0.76 4.15
C GLY A 24 -10.63 2.21 4.04
N ARG A 25 -11.42 2.72 5.00
CA ARG A 25 -11.79 4.14 5.09
C ARG A 25 -10.88 4.85 6.08
N ILE A 26 -10.54 6.10 5.79
CA ILE A 26 -9.69 6.91 6.68
C ILE A 26 -10.50 8.09 7.20
N ARG A 27 -10.39 8.36 8.50
CA ARG A 27 -10.99 9.55 9.14
C ARG A 27 -9.96 10.30 9.96
N SER A 28 -10.16 11.59 10.13
CA SER A 28 -9.43 12.40 11.11
C SER A 28 -10.10 12.32 12.48
N LYS A 29 -9.31 12.36 13.54
CA LYS A 29 -9.79 12.45 14.92
C LYS A 29 -10.21 13.88 15.25
N THR A 30 -11.23 14.01 16.10
CA THR A 30 -11.58 15.30 16.70
C THR A 30 -10.46 15.76 17.63
N ARG A 31 -9.95 16.97 17.45
CA ARG A 31 -8.82 17.49 18.24
C ARG A 31 -8.89 19.00 18.43
N LYS A 32 -8.23 19.50 19.47
CA LYS A 32 -8.01 20.94 19.67
C LYS A 32 -6.69 21.34 19.01
N VAL A 33 -6.68 22.45 18.27
CA VAL A 33 -5.50 22.96 17.56
C VAL A 33 -5.37 24.45 17.81
N TRP A 34 -4.15 24.92 18.03
CA TRP A 34 -3.84 26.35 18.09
C TRP A 34 -3.93 26.97 16.70
N HIS A 35 -4.78 27.98 16.54
CA HIS A 35 -4.89 28.74 15.30
C HIS A 35 -4.04 30.00 15.38
N LYS A 36 -2.98 30.09 14.56
CA LYS A 36 -2.01 31.20 14.61
C LYS A 36 -2.64 32.56 14.30
N GLY A 37 -3.58 32.62 13.35
CA GLY A 37 -4.15 33.89 12.89
C GLY A 37 -5.04 34.56 13.93
N SER A 38 -5.91 33.79 14.57
CA SER A 38 -6.83 34.30 15.60
C SER A 38 -6.32 34.12 17.03
N GLN A 39 -5.14 33.49 17.22
CA GLN A 39 -4.52 33.23 18.52
C GLN A 39 -5.44 32.54 19.54
N VAL A 40 -6.28 31.60 19.07
CA VAL A 40 -7.19 30.83 19.92
C VAL A 40 -7.07 29.32 19.66
N HIS A 41 -7.45 28.54 20.67
CA HIS A 41 -7.64 27.10 20.51
C HIS A 41 -8.96 26.82 19.78
N MET A 42 -8.87 26.22 18.60
CA MET A 42 -10.03 25.80 17.82
C MET A 42 -10.25 24.29 17.93
N LYS A 43 -11.51 23.86 18.00
CA LYS A 43 -11.88 22.45 17.93
C LYS A 43 -12.09 22.05 16.47
N LEU A 44 -11.19 21.23 15.93
CA LEU A 44 -11.37 20.58 14.65
C LEU A 44 -12.18 19.31 14.85
N ARG A 45 -13.36 19.24 14.25
CA ARG A 45 -14.20 18.03 14.25
C ARG A 45 -13.56 16.96 13.37
N GLY A 46 -13.60 15.71 13.81
CA GLY A 46 -13.18 14.58 13.00
C GLY A 46 -14.05 14.44 11.77
N GLN A 47 -13.45 14.10 10.63
CA GLN A 47 -14.11 14.00 9.34
C GLN A 47 -13.62 12.79 8.57
N LEU A 48 -14.51 12.20 7.77
CA LEU A 48 -14.12 11.17 6.81
C LEU A 48 -13.26 11.79 5.71
N MET A 49 -12.08 11.23 5.48
CA MET A 49 -11.13 11.75 4.51
C MET A 49 -11.51 11.30 3.09
N ARG A 50 -11.49 12.23 2.14
CA ARG A 50 -11.74 11.92 0.73
C ARG A 50 -10.56 11.16 0.13
N GLN A 51 -10.82 9.93 -0.28
CA GLN A 51 -9.84 9.07 -0.96
C GLN A 51 -9.94 9.26 -2.49
N ARG A 52 -8.80 9.41 -3.16
CA ARG A 52 -8.72 9.60 -4.62
C ARG A 52 -8.33 8.29 -5.30
N TRP A 53 -8.81 8.06 -6.52
CA TRP A 53 -8.46 6.89 -7.31
C TRP A 53 -7.32 7.19 -8.27
N ASN A 54 -6.24 6.40 -8.22
CA ASN A 54 -5.16 6.44 -9.20
C ASN A 54 -5.42 5.41 -10.31
N LYS A 55 -5.58 5.87 -11.55
CA LYS A 55 -5.84 5.00 -12.71
C LYS A 55 -4.62 4.15 -13.12
N ILE A 56 -3.41 4.66 -12.93
CA ILE A 56 -2.15 4.01 -13.33
C ILE A 56 -1.85 2.86 -12.37
N CYS A 57 -1.79 3.18 -11.07
CA CYS A 57 -1.49 2.21 -10.02
C CYS A 57 -2.72 1.38 -9.60
N LYS A 58 -3.89 1.66 -10.17
CA LYS A 58 -5.19 1.06 -9.84
C LYS A 58 -5.41 0.93 -8.33
N CYS A 59 -5.28 2.02 -7.58
CA CYS A 59 -5.50 1.99 -6.13
C CYS A 59 -5.99 3.33 -5.60
N TYR A 60 -6.59 3.30 -4.40
CA TYR A 60 -6.88 4.51 -3.66
C TYR A 60 -5.62 5.11 -3.03
N PHE A 61 -5.59 6.44 -2.94
CA PHE A 61 -4.55 7.21 -2.25
C PHE A 61 -5.11 8.54 -1.74
N LEU A 62 -4.42 9.12 -0.77
CA LEU A 62 -4.70 10.44 -0.21
C LEU A 62 -3.43 10.95 0.47
N ASP A 63 -3.35 12.27 0.69
CA ASP A 63 -2.24 12.88 1.41
C ASP A 63 -2.71 13.25 2.81
N LEU A 64 -1.92 12.84 3.81
CA LEU A 64 -2.16 13.15 5.21
C LEU A 64 -0.98 13.96 5.76
N MET A 65 -1.23 14.68 6.84
CA MET A 65 -0.17 15.31 7.64
C MET A 65 0.34 14.29 8.65
N ASP A 66 1.63 13.97 8.63
CA ASP A 66 2.24 13.14 9.67
C ASP A 66 2.42 13.92 10.99
N ASP A 67 2.91 13.23 12.00
CA ASP A 67 3.13 13.79 13.33
C ASP A 67 4.24 14.87 13.34
N ASP A 68 5.17 14.83 12.37
CA ASP A 68 6.20 15.85 12.12
C ASP A 68 5.70 17.03 11.28
N LYS A 69 4.39 17.12 11.02
CA LYS A 69 3.73 18.18 10.24
C LYS A 69 4.20 18.23 8.78
N ARG A 70 4.58 17.10 8.19
CA ARG A 70 4.90 16.94 6.77
C ARG A 70 3.75 16.27 6.03
N ARG A 71 3.49 16.69 4.79
CA ARG A 71 2.51 16.00 3.93
C ARG A 71 3.11 14.75 3.34
N ARG A 72 2.43 13.61 3.50
CA ARG A 72 2.84 12.33 2.94
C ARG A 72 1.66 11.61 2.30
N THR A 73 1.91 10.97 1.15
CA THR A 73 0.93 10.13 0.47
C THR A 73 0.82 8.78 1.18
N VAL A 74 -0.40 8.39 1.50
CA VAL A 74 -0.74 7.11 2.11
C VAL A 74 -1.68 6.31 1.20
N TYR A 75 -1.62 4.99 1.35
CA TYR A 75 -2.41 4.06 0.57
C TYR A 75 -3.34 3.28 1.51
N PRO A 76 -4.66 3.44 1.41
CA PRO A 76 -5.64 2.82 2.31
C PRO A 76 -5.50 1.30 2.42
N HIS A 77 -5.28 0.58 1.32
CA HIS A 77 -5.05 -0.87 1.35
C HIS A 77 -3.82 -1.24 2.20
N ARG A 78 -2.76 -0.43 2.15
CA ARG A 78 -1.53 -0.68 2.88
C ARG A 78 -1.70 -0.39 4.37
N GLU A 79 -2.35 0.72 4.71
CA GLU A 79 -2.62 1.05 6.11
C GLU A 79 -3.63 0.07 6.73
N THR A 80 -4.60 -0.43 5.96
CA THR A 80 -5.51 -1.49 6.41
C THR A 80 -4.75 -2.78 6.67
N ALA A 81 -3.88 -3.21 5.75
CA ALA A 81 -3.08 -4.41 5.93
C ALA A 81 -2.13 -4.31 7.15
N LYS A 82 -1.52 -3.15 7.40
CA LYS A 82 -0.69 -2.94 8.59
C LYS A 82 -1.49 -3.02 9.89
N ALA A 83 -2.71 -2.46 9.90
CA ALA A 83 -3.53 -2.36 11.11
C ALA A 83 -4.27 -3.66 11.45
N PHE A 84 -4.65 -4.46 10.45
CA PHE A 84 -5.55 -5.61 10.63
C PHE A 84 -4.99 -6.95 10.16
N VAL A 85 -3.94 -6.97 9.32
CA VAL A 85 -3.39 -8.23 8.77
C VAL A 85 -2.02 -8.51 9.37
N LYS A 86 -1.91 -9.58 10.16
CA LYS A 86 -0.64 -10.01 10.74
C LYS A 86 0.37 -10.32 9.63
N ASN A 87 1.54 -9.68 9.68
CA ASN A 87 2.64 -9.99 8.79
C ASN A 87 3.65 -10.90 9.52
N PRO A 88 3.79 -12.19 9.14
CA PRO A 88 4.67 -13.11 9.84
C PRO A 88 6.15 -12.82 9.62
N ASP A 89 6.52 -12.17 8.51
CA ASP A 89 7.91 -11.80 8.22
C ASP A 89 7.95 -10.44 7.52
N PRO A 90 7.97 -9.33 8.29
CA PRO A 90 8.00 -7.98 7.73
C PRO A 90 9.25 -7.65 6.92
N LYS A 91 10.37 -8.38 7.11
CA LYS A 91 11.62 -8.14 6.39
C LYS A 91 11.54 -8.64 4.95
N VAL A 92 10.89 -9.78 4.74
CA VAL A 92 10.80 -10.42 3.41
C VAL A 92 9.45 -10.13 2.73
N ARG A 93 8.33 -10.14 3.48
CA ARG A 93 6.97 -9.92 2.95
C ARG A 93 6.61 -8.44 2.98
N THR A 94 7.09 -7.73 1.97
CA THR A 94 7.00 -6.27 1.86
C THR A 94 5.93 -5.79 0.86
N ARG A 95 5.20 -6.71 0.23
CA ARG A 95 4.15 -6.41 -0.76
C ARG A 95 2.80 -6.95 -0.30
N ILE A 96 1.73 -6.34 -0.80
CA ILE A 96 0.35 -6.75 -0.52
C ILE A 96 -0.29 -7.16 -1.84
N ILE A 97 -1.07 -8.24 -1.81
CA ILE A 97 -1.97 -8.63 -2.90
C ILE A 97 -3.42 -8.58 -2.42
N HIS A 98 -4.31 -8.32 -3.37
CA HIS A 98 -5.76 -8.52 -3.23
C HIS A 98 -6.10 -9.91 -3.75
N LEU A 99 -6.66 -10.77 -2.91
CA LEU A 99 -6.97 -12.17 -3.24
C LEU A 99 -8.02 -12.28 -4.35
N ASP A 100 -8.99 -11.36 -4.38
CA ASP A 100 -10.03 -11.26 -5.41
C ASP A 100 -9.59 -10.48 -6.68
N ASN A 101 -8.32 -10.05 -6.75
CA ASN A 101 -7.79 -9.19 -7.80
C ASN A 101 -8.59 -7.87 -8.01
N ASN A 102 -9.35 -7.42 -7.01
CA ASN A 102 -10.10 -6.17 -7.04
C ASN A 102 -9.46 -5.13 -6.11
N PRO A 103 -8.73 -4.12 -6.64
CA PRO A 103 -8.05 -3.13 -5.82
C PRO A 103 -8.96 -2.16 -5.04
N ARG A 104 -10.28 -2.26 -5.24
CA ARG A 104 -11.27 -1.49 -4.47
C ARG A 104 -11.70 -2.22 -3.19
N ASN A 105 -11.51 -3.53 -3.11
CA ASN A 105 -11.88 -4.32 -1.94
C ASN A 105 -10.72 -4.36 -0.94
N ASN A 106 -10.64 -3.35 -0.07
CA ASN A 106 -9.56 -3.21 0.89
C ASN A 106 -9.82 -3.91 2.23
N GLN A 107 -10.74 -4.87 2.29
CA GLN A 107 -11.02 -5.60 3.53
C GLN A 107 -9.81 -6.46 3.95
N PRO A 108 -9.47 -6.55 5.24
CA PRO A 108 -8.34 -7.30 5.76
C PRO A 108 -8.27 -8.74 5.23
N ASP A 109 -9.40 -9.44 5.19
CA ASP A 109 -9.47 -10.84 4.75
C ASP A 109 -9.17 -11.00 3.26
N ASN A 110 -9.31 -9.93 2.48
CA ASN A 110 -8.94 -9.89 1.06
C ASN A 110 -7.48 -9.49 0.82
N LEU A 111 -6.75 -9.08 1.86
CA LEU A 111 -5.38 -8.56 1.75
C LEU A 111 -4.38 -9.58 2.31
N LYS A 112 -3.30 -9.83 1.57
CA LYS A 112 -2.23 -10.75 2.00
C LYS A 112 -0.85 -10.16 1.80
N TRP A 113 -0.03 -10.22 2.85
CA TRP A 113 1.40 -9.90 2.77
C TRP A 113 2.17 -11.01 2.05
N VAL A 114 2.93 -10.63 1.04
CA VAL A 114 3.72 -11.53 0.19
C VAL A 114 5.09 -10.93 -0.10
N THR A 115 6.01 -11.79 -0.53
CA THR A 115 7.33 -11.40 -1.03
C THR A 115 7.24 -10.73 -2.42
N PRO A 116 8.25 -9.95 -2.83
CA PRO A 116 8.27 -9.36 -4.18
C PRO A 116 8.16 -10.40 -5.32
N SER A 117 8.77 -11.57 -5.15
CA SER A 117 8.70 -12.67 -6.12
C SER A 117 7.30 -13.27 -6.22
N GLU A 118 6.65 -13.53 -5.09
CA GLU A 118 5.27 -14.04 -5.05
C GLU A 118 4.29 -13.03 -5.63
N HIS A 119 4.44 -11.74 -5.29
CA HIS A 119 3.61 -10.69 -5.89
C HIS A 119 3.75 -10.69 -7.42
N MET A 120 4.96 -10.79 -7.95
CA MET A 120 5.16 -10.84 -9.41
C MET A 120 4.48 -12.08 -10.02
N LYS A 121 4.66 -13.25 -9.40
CA LYS A 121 4.00 -14.50 -9.84
C LYS A 121 2.48 -14.34 -9.89
N TRP A 122 1.90 -13.84 -8.80
CA TRP A 122 0.47 -13.56 -8.67
C TRP A 122 -0.04 -12.66 -9.80
N GLN A 123 0.69 -11.59 -10.13
CA GLN A 123 0.30 -10.66 -11.20
C GLN A 123 0.20 -11.32 -12.58
N PHE A 124 0.99 -12.36 -12.86
CA PHE A 124 0.85 -13.17 -14.08
C PHE A 124 -0.31 -14.16 -13.97
N GLU A 125 -0.45 -14.82 -12.82
CA GLU A 125 -1.53 -15.80 -12.56
C GLU A 125 -2.92 -15.16 -12.72
N VAL A 126 -3.11 -13.93 -12.21
CA VAL A 126 -4.40 -13.20 -12.32
C VAL A 126 -4.56 -12.40 -13.61
N GLY A 127 -3.61 -12.50 -14.55
CA GLY A 127 -3.70 -11.85 -15.87
C GLY A 127 -3.45 -10.34 -15.88
N ASN A 128 -2.99 -9.74 -14.78
CA ASN A 128 -2.61 -8.32 -14.76
C ASN A 128 -1.32 -8.06 -15.57
N LYS A 129 -0.47 -9.07 -15.72
CA LYS A 129 0.71 -9.08 -16.57
C LYS A 129 0.61 -10.18 -17.61
N ASP A 130 1.18 -9.90 -18.77
CA ASP A 130 1.16 -10.78 -19.94
C ASP A 130 2.60 -10.98 -20.43
N ASN A 131 3.01 -12.24 -20.53
CA ASN A 131 4.34 -12.63 -20.97
C ASN A 131 4.66 -12.12 -22.38
N PHE A 132 3.69 -12.15 -23.29
CA PHE A 132 3.86 -11.68 -24.66
C PHE A 132 4.06 -10.17 -24.72
N LYS A 133 3.30 -9.41 -23.92
CA LYS A 133 3.49 -7.94 -23.81
C LYS A 133 4.86 -7.61 -23.22
N VAL A 134 5.26 -8.31 -22.16
CA VAL A 134 6.60 -8.13 -21.54
C VAL A 134 7.70 -8.47 -22.54
N TRP A 135 7.56 -9.56 -23.30
CA TRP A 135 8.49 -9.93 -24.36
C TRP A 135 8.60 -8.86 -25.44
N LYS A 136 7.47 -8.31 -25.93
CA LYS A 136 7.47 -7.19 -26.89
C LYS A 136 8.21 -5.97 -26.34
N THR A 137 7.96 -5.60 -25.08
CA THR A 137 8.67 -4.49 -24.42
C THR A 137 10.17 -4.75 -24.33
N ARG A 138 10.59 -5.97 -23.96
CA ARG A 138 12.00 -6.36 -23.90
C ARG A 138 12.66 -6.29 -25.28
N LYS A 139 12.02 -6.85 -26.32
CA LYS A 139 12.51 -6.82 -27.71
C LYS A 139 12.71 -5.38 -28.19
N LYS A 140 11.78 -4.47 -27.88
CA LYS A 140 11.91 -3.04 -28.20
C LYS A 140 13.07 -2.39 -27.44
N ARG A 141 13.19 -2.66 -26.13
CA ARG A 141 14.20 -2.04 -25.26
C ARG A 141 15.63 -2.50 -25.57
N TYR A 142 15.80 -3.75 -25.96
CA TYR A 142 17.09 -4.37 -26.26
C TYR A 142 17.31 -4.61 -27.75
N LYS A 143 16.59 -3.88 -28.62
CA LYS A 143 16.70 -4.02 -30.08
C LYS A 143 18.15 -3.85 -30.58
N ASN A 144 18.92 -2.99 -29.91
CA ASN A 144 20.32 -2.69 -30.23
C ASN A 144 21.31 -3.45 -29.33
N GLY A 145 20.88 -4.59 -28.76
CA GLY A 145 21.65 -5.35 -27.78
C GLY A 145 21.69 -4.68 -26.40
N PHE A 146 22.49 -5.25 -25.50
CA PHE A 146 22.88 -4.57 -24.26
C PHE A 146 23.89 -3.46 -24.58
N LYS A 147 23.96 -2.43 -23.73
CA LYS A 147 24.96 -1.37 -23.92
C LYS A 147 26.38 -1.99 -23.86
N PRO A 148 27.34 -1.53 -24.66
CA PRO A 148 28.74 -1.94 -24.52
C PRO A 148 29.19 -1.77 -23.06
N GLY A 149 29.83 -2.80 -22.48
CA GLY A 149 30.24 -2.80 -21.07
C GLY A 149 29.16 -3.18 -20.05
N THR A 150 27.98 -3.66 -20.48
CA THR A 150 26.96 -4.17 -19.54
C THR A 150 27.44 -5.47 -18.88
N VAL A 151 27.87 -5.41 -17.63
CA VAL A 151 28.08 -6.60 -16.79
C VAL A 151 26.74 -6.99 -16.16
N LEU A 152 26.23 -8.17 -16.51
CA LEU A 152 25.05 -8.71 -15.86
C LEU A 152 25.46 -9.30 -14.51
N PRO A 153 24.97 -8.78 -13.36
CA PRO A 153 25.23 -9.43 -12.09
C PRO A 153 24.64 -10.84 -12.16
N GLY A 154 25.48 -11.85 -11.94
CA GLY A 154 25.01 -13.22 -11.81
C GLY A 154 23.90 -13.32 -10.76
N ARG A 155 22.97 -14.27 -10.93
CA ARG A 155 21.89 -14.51 -9.96
C ARG A 155 22.50 -14.56 -8.54
N PRO A 156 22.10 -13.68 -7.61
CA PRO A 156 22.63 -13.71 -6.25
C PRO A 156 22.37 -15.09 -5.65
N LYS A 157 23.44 -15.85 -5.37
CA LYS A 157 23.31 -17.11 -4.64
C LYS A 157 22.95 -16.73 -3.21
N LYS A 158 21.78 -17.17 -2.72
CA LYS A 158 21.46 -17.06 -1.29
C LYS A 158 22.52 -17.85 -0.54
N ILE A 159 23.31 -17.19 0.30
CA ILE A 159 24.16 -17.86 1.28
C ILE A 159 23.21 -18.59 2.21
N LYS A 160 23.21 -19.92 2.18
CA LYS A 160 22.53 -20.71 3.21
C LYS A 160 23.39 -20.54 4.46
N THR A 161 22.92 -19.78 5.43
CA THR A 161 23.45 -19.84 6.79
C THR A 161 23.02 -21.18 7.36
N GLU A 162 23.97 -22.11 7.47
CA GLU A 162 23.80 -23.35 8.24
C GLU A 162 23.52 -22.95 9.69
N SER A 163 22.40 -23.46 10.22
CA SER A 163 22.00 -23.38 11.63
C SER A 163 21.87 -24.81 12.13
#